data_AF-A0A9E3JED7-F1
#
_entry.id   AF-A0A9E3JED7-F1
#
_cell.length_a   1.000
_cell.length_b   1.000
_cell.length_c   1.000
_cell.angle_alpha   90.00
_cell.angle_beta   90.00
_cell.angle_gamma   90.00
#
_symmetry.space_group_name_H-M   'P 1'
#
loop_
_entity.id
_entity.type
_entity.pdbx_description
1 polymer ?
#
loop_
_entity_poly.entity_id
_entity_poly.type
_entity_poly.pdbx_seq_one_letter_code
_entity_poly.pdbx_strand_id
1 'polypeptide(L)'
;MNRTQAARPAAVLFDRDGTLVEDVPYNGDPDLVRPLPGARQALDLLRAAGVRTGVVSNQSGVGRGLLTDADVQRVNARADELLGGLGTWVYCPHLPEDGCDCRKPRPGLVTEA
;
A
#
# COMPACT_ATOMS: atom_id res chain seq x y z
N MET A 1 -10.54 37.09 4.74
CA MET A 1 -9.29 36.29 4.74
C MET A 1 -9.44 35.24 3.66
N ASN A 2 -8.80 35.46 2.51
CA ASN A 2 -8.89 34.55 1.36
C ASN A 2 -7.92 33.38 1.60
N ARG A 3 -8.42 32.26 2.14
CA ARG A 3 -7.63 31.03 2.19
C ARG A 3 -7.47 30.57 0.75
N THR A 4 -6.28 30.76 0.17
CA THR A 4 -5.90 30.11 -1.08
C THR A 4 -6.19 28.62 -0.90
N GLN A 5 -7.17 28.10 -1.63
CA GLN A 5 -7.52 26.69 -1.56
C GLN A 5 -6.29 25.93 -2.05
N ALA A 6 -5.60 25.23 -1.14
CA ALA A 6 -4.45 24.44 -1.51
C ALA A 6 -4.86 23.47 -2.62
N ALA A 7 -4.08 23.43 -3.70
CA ALA A 7 -4.32 22.49 -4.78
C ALA A 7 -4.37 21.06 -4.23
N ARG A 8 -5.40 20.31 -4.61
CA ARG A 8 -5.53 18.91 -4.18
C ARG A 8 -4.38 18.09 -4.78
N PRO A 9 -3.84 17.10 -4.04
CA PRO A 9 -2.81 16.23 -4.59
C PRO A 9 -3.37 15.42 -5.78
N ALA A 10 -2.51 15.14 -6.76
CA ALA A 10 -2.88 14.35 -7.93
C ALA A 10 -3.16 12.87 -7.61
N ALA A 11 -2.54 12.37 -6.52
CA ALA A 11 -2.74 11.04 -5.95
C ALA A 11 -2.31 11.02 -4.47
N VAL A 12 -2.78 10.04 -3.72
CA VAL A 12 -2.29 9.69 -2.38
C VAL A 12 -1.86 8.22 -2.41
N LEU A 13 -0.59 7.98 -2.10
CA LEU A 13 -0.03 6.64 -2.00
C LEU A 13 0.09 6.25 -0.53
N PHE A 14 -0.38 5.06 -0.19
CA PHE A 14 -0.41 4.53 1.16
C PHE A 14 0.62 3.43 1.34
N ASP A 15 1.14 3.27 2.55
CA ASP A 15 1.68 1.98 2.95
C ASP A 15 0.53 0.97 3.16
N ARG A 16 0.86 -0.33 3.17
CA ARG A 16 -0.10 -1.40 3.40
C ARG A 16 -0.20 -1.76 4.90
N ASP A 17 0.82 -2.43 5.41
CA ASP A 17 0.86 -3.02 6.74
C ASP A 17 1.04 -1.92 7.80
N GLY A 18 0.20 -1.93 8.83
CA GLY A 18 0.18 -0.90 9.87
C GLY A 18 -0.39 0.45 9.43
N THR A 19 -0.86 0.58 8.19
CA THR A 19 -1.46 1.83 7.65
C THR A 19 -2.88 1.62 7.13
N LEU A 20 -3.07 0.68 6.19
CA LEU A 20 -4.40 0.35 5.68
C LEU A 20 -4.95 -0.94 6.30
N VAL A 21 -4.07 -1.88 6.62
CA VAL A 21 -4.40 -3.17 7.26
C VAL A 21 -3.53 -3.41 8.49
N GLU A 22 -3.96 -4.28 9.39
CA GLU A 22 -3.17 -4.71 10.55
C GLU A 22 -1.81 -5.26 10.12
N ASP A 23 -0.76 -4.91 10.88
CA ASP A 23 0.59 -5.43 10.64
C ASP A 23 0.71 -6.85 11.20
N VAL A 24 0.73 -7.82 10.28
CA VAL A 24 0.95 -9.23 10.57
C VAL A 24 2.31 -9.63 9.98
N PRO A 25 3.29 -10.04 10.81
CA PRO A 25 4.64 -10.35 10.33
C PRO A 25 4.64 -11.39 9.22
N TYR A 26 5.18 -11.02 8.05
CA TYR A 26 5.28 -11.89 6.88
C TYR A 26 3.95 -12.56 6.50
N ASN A 27 2.89 -11.77 6.43
CA ASN A 27 1.57 -12.30 6.10
C ASN A 27 1.49 -12.78 4.65
N GLY A 28 1.30 -14.09 4.47
CA GLY A 28 0.97 -14.73 3.19
C GLY A 28 -0.46 -15.30 3.13
N ASP A 29 -1.25 -15.05 4.18
CA ASP A 29 -2.59 -15.59 4.36
C ASP A 29 -3.66 -14.47 4.21
N PRO A 30 -4.45 -14.49 3.13
CA PRO A 30 -5.57 -13.57 2.94
C PRO A 30 -6.56 -13.54 4.11
N ASP A 31 -6.73 -14.66 4.82
CA ASP A 31 -7.71 -14.75 5.90
C ASP A 31 -7.27 -14.00 7.16
N LEU A 32 -6.00 -13.55 7.23
CA LEU A 32 -5.48 -12.69 8.29
C LEU A 32 -5.58 -11.19 7.96
N VAL A 33 -6.04 -10.82 6.75
CA VAL A 33 -6.15 -9.41 6.36
C VAL A 33 -7.32 -8.74 7.08
N ARG A 34 -7.02 -7.69 7.87
CA ARG A 34 -7.99 -6.88 8.61
C ARG A 34 -7.72 -5.39 8.36
N PRO A 35 -8.67 -4.62 7.79
CA PRO A 35 -8.50 -3.19 7.63
C PRO A 35 -8.39 -2.48 8.98
N LEU A 36 -7.50 -1.50 9.09
CA LEU A 36 -7.40 -0.67 10.30
C LEU A 36 -8.64 0.24 10.44
N PRO A 37 -9.01 0.61 11.68
CA PRO A 37 -10.11 1.55 11.91
C PRO A 37 -9.94 2.85 11.11
N GLY A 38 -10.97 3.22 10.36
CA GLY A 38 -10.97 4.45 9.55
C GLY A 38 -10.24 4.35 8.20
N ALA A 39 -9.52 3.25 7.89
CA ALA A 39 -8.81 3.11 6.61
C ALA A 39 -9.78 3.21 5.42
N ARG A 40 -10.88 2.43 5.46
CA ARG A 40 -11.93 2.49 4.44
C ARG A 40 -12.57 3.88 4.33
N GLN A 41 -12.86 4.51 5.46
CA GLN A 41 -13.45 5.84 5.50
C GLN A 41 -12.54 6.90 4.85
N ALA A 42 -11.23 6.84 5.12
CA ALA A 42 -10.25 7.74 4.51
C ALA A 42 -10.19 7.57 2.99
N LEU A 43 -10.20 6.33 2.50
CA LEU A 43 -10.25 6.03 1.07
C LEU A 43 -11.55 6.51 0.42
N ASP A 44 -12.69 6.35 1.09
CA ASP A 44 -13.98 6.82 0.60
C ASP A 44 -14.01 8.36 0.48
N LEU A 45 -13.39 9.09 1.43
CA LEU A 45 -13.25 10.55 1.37
C LEU A 45 -12.38 10.98 0.18
N LEU A 46 -11.27 10.30 -0.07
CA LEU A 46 -10.41 10.59 -1.22
C LEU A 46 -11.10 10.30 -2.55
N ARG A 47 -11.84 9.19 -2.62
CA ARG A 47 -12.64 8.81 -3.79
C ARG A 47 -13.72 9.86 -4.08
N ALA A 48 -14.45 10.29 -3.05
CA ALA A 48 -15.45 11.36 -3.16
C ALA A 48 -14.84 12.71 -3.59
N ALA A 49 -13.58 12.95 -3.22
CA ALA A 49 -12.83 14.14 -3.64
C ALA A 49 -12.21 14.05 -5.04
N GLY A 50 -12.32 12.89 -5.72
CA GLY A 50 -11.73 12.63 -7.04
C GLY A 50 -10.21 12.45 -7.00
N VAL A 51 -9.64 12.11 -5.84
CA VAL A 51 -8.20 11.91 -5.68
C VAL A 51 -7.86 10.44 -5.93
N ARG A 52 -6.88 10.19 -6.80
CA ARG A 52 -6.39 8.83 -7.08
C ARG A 52 -5.70 8.24 -5.86
N THR A 53 -5.85 6.94 -5.64
CA THR A 53 -5.23 6.22 -4.52
C THR A 53 -4.44 5.02 -5.00
N GLY A 54 -3.36 4.70 -4.30
CA GLY A 54 -2.54 3.51 -4.57
C GLY A 54 -1.78 3.06 -3.32
N VAL A 55 -1.16 1.90 -3.40
CA VAL A 55 -0.38 1.28 -2.32
C VAL A 55 1.05 1.06 -2.76
N VAL A 56 1.99 1.44 -1.89
CA VAL A 56 3.43 1.20 -2.03
C VAL A 56 3.97 0.54 -0.76
N SER A 57 4.43 -0.71 -0.86
CA SER A 57 4.82 -1.51 0.32
C SER A 57 6.17 -2.21 0.20
N ASN A 58 6.87 -2.37 1.32
CA ASN A 58 8.06 -3.22 1.39
C ASN A 58 7.62 -4.63 1.83
N GLN A 59 7.82 -5.65 1.01
CA GLN A 59 7.47 -7.04 1.28
C GLN A 59 8.71 -7.94 1.30
N SER A 60 9.63 -7.66 2.23
CA SER A 60 10.90 -8.40 2.32
C SER A 60 10.76 -9.88 2.68
N GLY A 61 9.55 -10.36 3.02
CA GLY A 61 9.28 -11.79 3.16
C GLY A 61 9.62 -12.57 1.89
N VAL A 62 9.49 -11.94 0.71
CA VAL A 62 9.85 -12.56 -0.58
C VAL A 62 11.36 -12.76 -0.71
N GLY A 63 12.15 -11.70 -0.54
CA GLY A 63 13.63 -11.80 -0.56
C GLY A 63 14.20 -12.69 0.54
N ARG A 64 13.47 -12.90 1.64
CA ARG A 64 13.82 -13.84 2.71
C ARG A 64 13.44 -15.29 2.41
N GLY A 65 12.70 -15.57 1.34
CA GLY A 65 12.14 -16.90 1.03
C GLY A 65 11.02 -17.35 1.97
N LEU A 66 10.42 -16.42 2.73
CA LEU A 66 9.30 -16.67 3.64
C LEU A 66 7.94 -16.56 2.95
N LEU A 67 7.89 -15.81 1.85
CA LEU A 67 6.72 -15.59 1.03
C LEU A 67 7.07 -15.77 -0.44
N THR A 68 6.08 -16.18 -1.23
CA THR A 68 6.14 -16.09 -2.69
C THR A 68 5.47 -14.80 -3.17
N ASP A 69 5.77 -14.38 -4.40
CA ASP A 69 5.03 -13.29 -5.05
C ASP A 69 3.52 -13.57 -5.10
N ALA A 70 3.13 -14.83 -5.30
CA ALA A 70 1.74 -15.24 -5.28
C ALA A 70 1.08 -15.01 -3.90
N ASP A 71 1.81 -15.22 -2.81
CA ASP A 71 1.28 -14.96 -1.45
C ASP A 71 1.01 -13.48 -1.24
N VAL A 72 1.96 -12.62 -1.62
CA VAL A 72 1.81 -11.17 -1.55
C VAL A 72 0.64 -10.69 -2.41
N GLN A 73 0.49 -11.23 -3.62
CA GLN A 73 -0.61 -10.88 -4.53
C GLN A 73 -1.98 -11.27 -3.96
N ARG A 74 -2.11 -12.46 -3.35
CA ARG A 74 -3.38 -12.88 -2.72
C ARG A 74 -3.74 -11.98 -1.53
N VAL A 75 -2.76 -11.62 -0.70
CA VAL A 75 -2.96 -10.68 0.42
C VAL A 75 -3.35 -9.29 -0.07
N ASN A 76 -2.68 -8.78 -1.12
CA ASN A 76 -3.02 -7.50 -1.73
C ASN A 76 -4.43 -7.51 -2.32
N ALA A 77 -4.82 -8.57 -3.04
CA ALA A 77 -6.16 -8.69 -3.61
C ALA A 77 -7.25 -8.69 -2.53
N ARG A 78 -7.00 -9.39 -1.42
CA ARG A 78 -7.93 -9.39 -0.29
C ARG A 78 -8.02 -8.03 0.40
N ALA A 79 -6.89 -7.35 0.57
CA ALA A 79 -6.89 -6.00 1.12
C ALA A 79 -7.65 -5.02 0.20
N ASP A 80 -7.42 -5.09 -1.12
CA ASP A 80 -8.12 -4.27 -2.11
C ASP A 80 -9.64 -4.46 -2.06
N GLU A 81 -10.10 -5.70 -2.02
CA GLU A 81 -11.52 -6.05 -1.88
C GLU A 81 -12.14 -5.40 -0.63
N LEU A 82 -11.50 -5.58 0.53
CA LEU A 82 -12.00 -5.05 1.80
C LEU A 82 -11.99 -3.52 1.86
N LEU A 83 -11.03 -2.89 1.18
CA LEU A 83 -10.86 -1.43 1.12
C LEU A 83 -11.71 -0.77 0.02
N GLY A 84 -12.44 -1.55 -0.78
CA GLY A 84 -13.35 -1.05 -1.81
C GLY A 84 -12.63 -0.61 -3.09
N GLY A 85 -11.47 -1.18 -3.38
CA GLY A 85 -10.70 -0.94 -4.59
C GLY A 85 -9.83 0.32 -4.53
N LEU A 86 -8.55 0.15 -4.83
CA LEU A 86 -7.55 1.19 -5.09
C LEU A 86 -7.03 1.08 -6.52
N GLY A 87 -6.37 2.13 -7.01
CA GLY A 87 -5.93 2.20 -8.41
C GLY A 87 -4.69 1.38 -8.72
N THR A 88 -3.70 1.35 -7.82
CA THR A 88 -2.40 0.74 -8.08
C THR A 88 -1.83 0.11 -6.82
N TRP A 89 -1.16 -1.03 -6.97
CA TRP A 89 -0.49 -1.77 -5.91
C TRP A 89 0.91 -2.16 -6.37
N VAL A 90 1.93 -1.56 -5.76
CA VAL A 90 3.33 -1.85 -6.06
C VAL A 90 4.04 -2.26 -4.77
N TYR A 91 4.93 -3.24 -4.85
CA TYR A 91 5.73 -3.66 -3.69
C TYR A 91 7.18 -3.96 -4.05
N CYS A 92 8.04 -3.76 -3.06
CA CYS A 92 9.45 -4.15 -3.13
C CYS A 92 9.65 -5.50 -2.44
N PRO A 93 10.08 -6.56 -3.15
CA PRO A 93 10.33 -7.89 -2.54
C PRO A 93 11.70 -7.98 -1.83
N HIS A 94 12.61 -7.05 -2.10
CA HIS A 94 14.02 -7.14 -1.75
C HIS A 94 14.35 -6.93 -0.26
N LEU A 95 15.51 -7.45 0.12
CA LEU A 95 16.15 -7.24 1.42
C LEU A 95 16.74 -5.82 1.53
N PRO A 96 16.96 -5.31 2.76
CA PRO A 96 17.68 -4.05 2.97
C PRO A 96 19.05 -3.98 2.28
N GLU A 97 19.79 -5.09 2.26
CA GLU A 97 21.16 -5.20 1.74
C GLU A 97 21.25 -5.32 0.21
N ASP A 98 20.15 -5.59 -0.49
CA ASP A 98 20.14 -5.84 -1.94
C ASP A 98 20.44 -4.59 -2.78
N GLY A 99 20.45 -3.39 -2.19
CA GLY A 99 20.79 -2.18 -2.93
C GLY A 99 19.78 -1.77 -4.03
N CYS A 100 18.55 -2.32 -4.05
CA CYS A 100 17.51 -2.04 -5.05
C CYS A 100 16.80 -0.67 -4.96
N ASP A 101 16.54 0.00 -6.08
CA ASP A 101 15.98 1.37 -6.07
C ASP A 101 14.52 1.49 -5.60
N CYS A 102 13.80 0.38 -5.51
CA CYS A 102 12.41 0.35 -5.10
C CYS A 102 12.22 0.40 -3.57
N ARG A 103 13.11 -0.18 -2.75
CA ARG A 103 12.85 -0.35 -1.30
C ARG A 103 12.72 1.01 -0.59
N LYS A 104 11.57 1.25 0.06
CA LYS A 104 11.38 2.44 0.91
C LYS A 104 12.48 2.49 1.99
N PRO A 105 13.10 3.65 2.27
CA PRO A 105 12.64 5.00 1.93
C PRO A 105 13.06 5.54 0.55
N ARG A 106 13.65 4.73 -0.34
CA ARG A 106 13.92 5.18 -1.71
C ARG A 106 12.63 5.44 -2.50
N PRO A 107 12.67 6.34 -3.50
CA PRO A 107 11.48 6.79 -4.21
C PRO A 107 11.01 5.85 -5.32
N GLY A 108 11.68 4.72 -5.57
CA GLY A 108 11.38 3.87 -6.73
C GLY A 108 9.91 3.44 -6.81
N LEU A 109 9.33 2.95 -5.70
CA LEU A 109 7.90 2.58 -5.67
C LEU A 109 6.96 3.76 -5.93
N VAL A 110 7.33 4.97 -5.51
CA VAL A 110 6.53 6.19 -5.76
C VAL A 110 6.62 6.62 -7.22
N THR A 111 7.75 6.35 -7.88
CA THR A 111 7.96 6.71 -9.29
C THR A 111 7.29 5.71 -10.24
N GLU A 112 7.16 4.45 -9.80
CA GLU A 112 6.50 3.38 -10.54
C GLU A 112 4.97 3.44 -10.49
N ALA A 113 4.40 3.87 -9.35
CA ALA A 113 2.95 3.93 -9.12
C ALA A 113 2.27 5.12 -9.80
#